data_AF-A0A944NRH0-F1
#
_entry.id   AF-A0A944NRH0-F1
#
_cell.length_a   1.000
_cell.length_b   1.000
_cell.length_c   1.000
_cell.angle_alpha   90.00
_cell.angle_beta   90.00
_cell.angle_gamma   90.00
#
_symmetry.space_group_name_H-M   'P 1'
#
loop_
_entity.id
_entity.type
_entity.pdbx_description
1 polymer ?
#
loop_
_entity_poly.entity_id
_entity_poly.type
_entity_poly.pdbx_seq_one_letter_code
_entity_poly.pdbx_strand_id
1 'polypeptide(L)'
;MNKSTRIILALTLFLIAGASTPGAAKTVELGLTPTPVYGLWTNINKALIAYAGIRSSDKDWLNQLTLMKPEKFSGKVPSNVLGMVKQFAARMDELDTNRTGQWTDMLLNRDLPNLLASDQNQVTPSMVYLHSGQVLVNVAEIVLKASPTSTEISPFFQERNFTGKSPNDVYGLVDLGLRRLDEILIRQNDGQLTPNPGAR
;
A
#
# COMPACT_ATOMS: atom_id res chain seq x y z
N MET A 1 -6.94 49.14 -38.16
CA MET A 1 -6.04 49.51 -37.06
C MET A 1 -6.59 48.87 -35.79
N ASN A 2 -6.02 47.72 -35.42
CA ASN A 2 -6.47 46.84 -34.34
C ASN A 2 -5.68 47.18 -33.08
N LYS A 3 -6.34 47.54 -31.98
CA LYS A 3 -5.66 47.74 -30.67
C LYS A 3 -6.62 47.93 -29.48
N SER A 4 -7.71 47.15 -29.37
CA SER A 4 -8.56 47.25 -28.15
C SER A 4 -9.32 45.97 -27.77
N THR A 5 -8.83 44.78 -28.14
CA THR A 5 -9.54 43.51 -27.83
C THR A 5 -8.56 42.40 -27.43
N ARG A 6 -7.63 42.67 -26.52
CA ARG A 6 -6.80 41.64 -25.89
C ARG A 6 -6.33 42.14 -24.52
N ILE A 7 -7.16 41.96 -23.51
CA ILE A 7 -6.86 41.80 -22.07
C ILE A 7 -8.24 41.75 -21.38
N ILE A 8 -8.39 40.85 -20.41
CA ILE A 8 -9.64 40.37 -19.78
C ILE A 8 -10.30 39.20 -20.53
N LEU A 9 -9.54 38.12 -20.74
CA LEU A 9 -10.06 36.77 -20.53
C LEU A 9 -9.46 36.26 -19.22
N ALA A 10 -9.80 36.97 -18.16
CA ALA A 10 -9.51 36.59 -16.79
C ALA A 10 -10.52 35.52 -16.38
N LEU A 11 -10.03 34.42 -15.82
CA LEU A 11 -10.65 33.83 -14.63
C LEU A 11 -12.17 33.63 -14.69
N THR A 12 -12.69 33.01 -15.76
CA THR A 12 -14.13 32.64 -15.84
C THR A 12 -14.34 31.19 -16.29
N LEU A 13 -13.39 30.31 -15.95
CA LEU A 13 -13.57 28.85 -15.99
C LEU A 13 -13.32 28.19 -14.62
N PHE A 14 -13.51 28.95 -13.53
CA PHE A 14 -13.42 28.43 -12.15
C PHE A 14 -14.76 28.55 -11.37
N LEU A 15 -15.87 28.79 -12.06
CA LEU A 15 -17.21 28.86 -11.46
C LEU A 15 -18.24 28.22 -12.40
N ILE A 16 -18.24 26.89 -12.44
CA ILE A 16 -19.51 26.15 -12.53
C ILE A 16 -19.67 25.58 -11.11
N ALA A 17 -20.08 26.44 -10.18
CA ALA A 17 -21.47 26.56 -9.79
C ALA A 17 -22.02 25.17 -9.44
N GLY A 18 -21.86 24.83 -8.16
CA GLY A 18 -22.58 23.74 -7.54
C GLY A 18 -24.07 23.97 -7.71
N ALA A 19 -24.67 23.23 -8.63
CA ALA A 19 -26.07 22.86 -8.52
C ALA A 19 -26.14 21.79 -7.42
N SER A 20 -26.32 22.27 -6.18
CA SER A 20 -26.64 21.44 -5.04
C SER A 20 -28.04 20.84 -5.21
N THR A 21 -28.11 19.69 -5.88
CA THR A 21 -29.22 18.76 -5.77
C THR A 21 -29.21 18.15 -4.38
N PRO A 22 -30.28 18.28 -3.58
CA PRO A 22 -30.40 17.56 -2.32
C PRO A 22 -30.66 16.08 -2.67
N GLY A 23 -29.70 15.20 -2.41
CA GLY A 23 -29.91 13.75 -2.54
C GLY A 23 -28.73 12.88 -2.98
N ALA A 24 -27.55 13.44 -3.29
CA ALA A 24 -26.35 12.63 -3.49
C ALA A 24 -25.42 12.82 -2.28
N ALA A 25 -25.10 11.73 -1.58
CA ALA A 25 -24.04 11.75 -0.58
C ALA A 25 -22.79 12.39 -1.21
N LYS A 26 -22.24 13.42 -0.56
CA LYS A 26 -21.01 14.07 -1.03
C LYS A 26 -19.85 13.12 -0.85
N THR A 27 -19.57 12.32 -1.86
CA THR A 27 -18.37 11.51 -1.95
C THR A 27 -17.13 12.39 -1.92
N VAL A 28 -16.15 12.01 -1.10
CA VAL A 28 -14.86 12.68 -0.97
C VAL A 28 -13.81 11.84 -1.68
N GLU A 29 -13.36 12.23 -2.88
CA GLU A 29 -12.14 11.65 -3.45
C GLU A 29 -10.96 12.57 -3.14
N LEU A 30 -9.86 12.01 -2.62
CA LEU A 30 -8.72 12.78 -2.13
C LEU A 30 -7.76 13.24 -3.24
N GLY A 31 -8.13 13.05 -4.51
CA GLY A 31 -7.28 13.36 -5.67
C GLY A 31 -6.02 12.49 -5.77
N LEU A 32 -6.04 11.31 -5.13
CA LEU A 32 -4.88 10.42 -5.10
C LEU A 32 -4.72 9.68 -6.44
N THR A 33 -3.46 9.37 -6.76
CA THR A 33 -3.08 8.63 -7.97
C THR A 33 -2.42 7.30 -7.59
N PRO A 34 -2.12 6.40 -8.54
CA PRO A 34 -1.37 5.18 -8.24
C PRO A 34 0.08 5.44 -7.76
N THR A 35 0.63 6.63 -7.98
CA THR A 35 2.03 6.94 -7.67
C THR A 35 2.34 6.92 -6.16
N PRO A 36 1.58 7.60 -5.28
CA PRO A 36 1.73 7.44 -3.83
C PRO A 36 1.59 5.99 -3.35
N VAL A 37 0.65 5.23 -3.95
CA VAL A 37 0.43 3.82 -3.61
C VAL A 37 1.66 2.97 -3.97
N TYR A 38 2.27 3.22 -5.13
CA TYR A 38 3.53 2.59 -5.52
C TYR A 38 4.65 2.87 -4.50
N GLY A 39 4.71 4.09 -3.97
CA GLY A 39 5.63 4.47 -2.90
C GLY A 39 5.46 3.62 -1.64
N LEU A 40 4.22 3.52 -1.16
CA LEU A 40 3.86 2.69 0.00
C LEU A 40 4.30 1.23 -0.18
N TRP A 41 3.98 0.63 -1.33
CA TRP A 41 4.34 -0.76 -1.60
C TRP A 41 5.83 -0.99 -1.78
N THR A 42 6.58 0.01 -2.26
CA THR A 42 8.04 -0.06 -2.27
C THR A 42 8.59 -0.11 -0.83
N ASN A 43 7.96 0.60 0.10
CA ASN A 43 8.36 0.59 1.50
C ASN A 43 7.93 -0.68 2.23
N ILE A 44 6.71 -1.18 2.00
CA ILE A 44 6.23 -2.47 2.50
C ILE A 44 7.21 -3.60 2.12
N ASN A 45 7.60 -3.64 0.84
CA ASN A 45 8.55 -4.64 0.34
C ASN A 45 9.91 -4.58 1.03
N LYS A 46 10.40 -3.38 1.39
CA LYS A 46 11.63 -3.22 2.16
C LYS A 46 11.46 -3.69 3.60
N ALA A 47 10.33 -3.38 4.22
CA ALA A 47 10.03 -3.81 5.59
C ALA A 47 9.93 -5.34 5.70
N LEU A 48 9.39 -6.03 4.69
CA LEU A 48 9.39 -7.50 4.62
C LEU A 48 10.81 -8.08 4.57
N ILE A 49 11.71 -7.50 3.78
CA ILE A 49 13.12 -7.94 3.73
C ILE A 49 13.80 -7.72 5.09
N ALA A 50 13.54 -6.59 5.74
CA ALA A 50 14.07 -6.31 7.07
C ALA A 50 13.55 -7.32 8.10
N TYR A 51 12.25 -7.61 8.10
CA TYR A 51 11.65 -8.65 8.93
C TYR A 51 12.32 -10.01 8.72
N ALA A 52 12.51 -10.43 7.47
CA ALA A 52 13.18 -11.69 7.14
C ALA A 52 14.63 -11.71 7.69
N GLY A 53 15.38 -10.61 7.57
CA GLY A 53 16.75 -10.50 8.08
C GLY A 53 16.85 -10.53 9.62
N ILE A 54 15.80 -10.10 10.33
CA ILE A 54 15.67 -10.24 11.78
C ILE A 54 15.39 -11.69 12.17
N ARG A 55 14.65 -12.43 11.33
CA ARG A 55 14.14 -13.78 11.62
C ARG A 55 14.93 -14.91 10.97
N SER A 56 16.05 -14.61 10.31
CA SER A 56 16.94 -15.62 9.74
C SER A 56 18.36 -15.08 9.55
N SER A 57 19.35 -15.96 9.63
CA SER A 57 20.75 -15.69 9.31
C SER A 57 21.20 -16.33 7.97
N ASP A 58 20.29 -17.01 7.25
CA ASP A 58 20.55 -17.64 5.96
C ASP A 58 20.74 -16.58 4.87
N LYS A 59 22.00 -16.31 4.53
CA LYS A 59 22.37 -15.27 3.56
C LYS A 59 21.90 -15.56 2.15
N ASP A 60 21.86 -16.83 1.74
CA ASP A 60 21.47 -17.20 0.38
C ASP A 60 19.98 -16.96 0.17
N TRP A 61 19.16 -17.34 1.15
CA TRP A 61 17.73 -17.08 1.12
C TRP A 61 17.39 -15.58 1.20
N LEU A 62 18.05 -14.84 2.10
CA LEU A 62 17.87 -13.38 2.19
C LEU A 62 18.26 -12.68 0.88
N ASN A 63 19.31 -13.16 0.22
CA ASN A 63 19.71 -12.67 -1.09
C ASN A 63 18.67 -13.02 -2.16
N GLN A 64 18.11 -14.24 -2.16
CA GLN A 64 17.02 -14.62 -3.06
C GLN A 64 15.80 -13.69 -2.90
N LEU A 65 15.33 -13.47 -1.66
CA LEU A 65 14.22 -12.54 -1.37
C LEU A 65 14.49 -11.11 -1.88
N THR A 66 15.72 -10.63 -1.68
CA THR A 66 16.14 -9.29 -2.11
C THR A 66 16.15 -9.15 -3.62
N LEU A 67 16.60 -10.20 -4.33
CA LEU A 67 16.71 -10.22 -5.80
C LEU A 67 15.38 -10.41 -6.52
N MET A 68 14.31 -10.81 -5.82
CA MET A 68 12.96 -10.89 -6.40
C MET A 68 12.53 -9.53 -6.98
N LYS A 69 11.99 -9.54 -8.20
CA LYS A 69 11.54 -8.34 -8.92
C LYS A 69 10.02 -8.31 -9.10
N PRO A 70 9.43 -7.12 -9.25
CA PRO A 70 8.02 -6.99 -9.62
C PRO A 70 7.79 -7.58 -11.00
N GLU A 71 6.72 -8.37 -11.14
CA GLU A 71 6.26 -8.82 -12.45
C GLU A 71 5.52 -7.71 -13.20
N LYS A 72 5.44 -7.83 -14.52
CA LYS A 72 4.73 -6.88 -15.38
C LYS A 72 3.32 -7.36 -15.65
N PHE A 73 2.35 -6.50 -15.41
CA PHE A 73 0.94 -6.77 -15.67
C PHE A 73 0.33 -5.70 -16.59
N SER A 74 -0.81 -6.01 -17.18
CA SER A 74 -1.58 -5.08 -18.03
C SER A 74 -3.06 -5.11 -17.67
N GLY A 75 -3.78 -4.04 -18.00
CA GLY A 75 -5.23 -3.94 -17.82
C GLY A 75 -5.70 -3.89 -16.37
N LYS A 76 -4.81 -3.62 -15.40
CA LYS A 76 -5.18 -3.53 -13.99
C LYS A 76 -5.86 -2.20 -13.69
N VAL A 77 -6.85 -2.25 -12.82
CA VAL A 77 -7.61 -1.11 -12.29
C VAL A 77 -7.54 -1.08 -10.76
N PRO A 78 -7.93 0.02 -10.08
CA PRO A 78 -7.85 0.13 -8.62
C PRO A 78 -8.51 -1.00 -7.85
N SER A 79 -9.63 -1.55 -8.32
CA SER A 79 -10.30 -2.69 -7.68
C SER A 79 -9.45 -3.96 -7.68
N ASN A 80 -8.68 -4.23 -8.76
CA ASN A 80 -7.76 -5.36 -8.78
C ASN A 80 -6.64 -5.18 -7.76
N VAL A 81 -6.11 -3.96 -7.65
CA VAL A 81 -5.05 -3.65 -6.68
C VAL A 81 -5.57 -3.84 -5.26
N LEU A 82 -6.73 -3.23 -4.92
CA LEU A 82 -7.34 -3.38 -3.60
C LEU A 82 -7.60 -4.85 -3.25
N GLY A 83 -8.06 -5.65 -4.22
CA GLY A 83 -8.22 -7.09 -4.04
C GLY A 83 -6.94 -7.78 -3.57
N MET A 84 -5.79 -7.46 -4.18
CA MET A 84 -4.51 -8.03 -3.74
C MET A 84 -4.01 -7.44 -2.42
N VAL A 85 -4.26 -6.17 -2.14
CA VAL A 85 -3.95 -5.59 -0.81
C VAL A 85 -4.69 -6.35 0.29
N LYS A 86 -5.97 -6.69 0.05
CA LYS A 86 -6.76 -7.49 0.98
C LYS A 86 -6.23 -8.92 1.14
N GLN A 87 -5.81 -9.56 0.05
CA GLN A 87 -5.16 -10.87 0.10
C GLN A 87 -3.86 -10.81 0.91
N PHE A 88 -3.05 -9.77 0.72
CA PHE A 88 -1.82 -9.57 1.50
C PHE A 88 -2.11 -9.40 2.99
N ALA A 89 -3.13 -8.61 3.35
CA ALA A 89 -3.53 -8.46 4.74
C ALA A 89 -3.98 -9.79 5.36
N ALA A 90 -4.70 -10.63 4.61
CA ALA A 90 -5.07 -11.97 5.06
C ALA A 90 -3.84 -12.88 5.28
N ARG A 91 -2.83 -12.81 4.40
CA ARG A 91 -1.56 -13.54 4.61
C ARG A 91 -0.79 -13.04 5.82
N MET A 92 -0.86 -11.75 6.13
CA MET A 92 -0.26 -11.19 7.34
C MET A 92 -0.92 -11.72 8.62
N ASP A 93 -2.20 -12.10 8.59
CA ASP A 93 -2.87 -12.76 9.72
C ASP A 93 -2.23 -14.11 10.05
N GLU A 94 -1.71 -14.82 9.04
CA GLU A 94 -0.99 -16.08 9.22
C GLU A 94 0.41 -15.88 9.84
N LEU A 95 0.98 -14.68 9.72
CA LEU A 95 2.34 -14.38 10.20
C LEU A 95 2.39 -14.11 11.72
N ASP A 96 1.36 -13.47 12.28
CA ASP A 96 1.27 -13.12 13.72
C ASP A 96 0.15 -13.93 14.40
N THR A 97 0.35 -15.24 14.54
CA THR A 97 -0.66 -16.19 15.06
C THR A 97 -1.06 -15.94 16.52
N ASN A 98 -0.29 -15.14 17.26
CA ASN A 98 -0.53 -14.83 18.67
C ASN A 98 -1.31 -13.53 18.89
N ARG A 99 -1.74 -12.86 17.81
CA ARG A 99 -2.44 -11.59 17.89
C ARG A 99 -3.89 -11.75 18.30
N THR A 100 -4.36 -10.88 19.20
CA THR A 100 -5.80 -10.73 19.48
C THR A 100 -6.43 -9.84 18.42
N GLY A 101 -7.11 -10.46 17.44
CA GLY A 101 -7.80 -9.82 16.32
C GLY A 101 -7.04 -9.91 14.99
N GLN A 102 -7.76 -9.85 13.87
CA GLN A 102 -7.17 -9.98 12.52
C GLN A 102 -6.84 -8.60 11.92
N TRP A 103 -5.71 -8.48 11.23
CA TRP A 103 -5.37 -7.32 10.39
C TRP A 103 -6.44 -7.07 9.33
N THR A 104 -7.07 -8.14 8.82
CA THR A 104 -8.23 -8.04 7.93
C THR A 104 -9.43 -7.36 8.59
N ASP A 105 -9.67 -7.56 9.89
CA ASP A 105 -10.70 -6.86 10.66
C ASP A 105 -10.37 -5.37 10.86
N MET A 106 -9.08 -5.02 10.87
CA MET A 106 -8.60 -3.64 11.00
C MET A 106 -8.57 -2.86 9.68
N LEU A 107 -8.80 -3.53 8.55
CA LEU A 107 -8.95 -2.81 7.28
C LEU A 107 -10.15 -1.87 7.36
N LEU A 108 -9.98 -0.69 6.78
CA LEU A 108 -10.97 0.38 6.72
C LEU A 108 -12.18 -0.03 5.84
N ASN A 109 -12.98 -0.99 6.29
CA ASN A 109 -14.01 -1.64 5.47
C ASN A 109 -15.43 -1.15 5.79
N ARG A 110 -15.72 -0.74 7.03
CA ARG A 110 -17.12 -0.54 7.45
C ARG A 110 -17.76 0.72 6.85
N ASP A 111 -17.01 1.82 6.76
CA ASP A 111 -17.56 3.12 6.33
C ASP A 111 -16.75 3.81 5.21
N LEU A 112 -15.54 3.33 4.91
CA LEU A 112 -14.69 3.98 3.91
C LEU A 112 -15.28 4.01 2.49
N PRO A 113 -15.92 2.94 1.98
CA PRO A 113 -16.57 2.99 0.67
C PRO A 113 -17.67 4.06 0.60
N ASN A 114 -18.42 4.23 1.70
CA ASN A 114 -19.48 5.25 1.78
C ASN A 114 -18.92 6.68 1.80
N LEU A 115 -17.66 6.86 2.24
CA LEU A 115 -17.00 8.16 2.29
C LEU A 115 -16.31 8.51 0.96
N LEU A 116 -15.70 7.53 0.30
CA LEU A 116 -14.77 7.76 -0.83
C LEU A 116 -15.31 7.40 -2.21
N ALA A 117 -16.42 6.64 -2.30
CA ALA A 117 -17.00 6.25 -3.58
C ALA A 117 -18.33 6.96 -3.87
N SER A 118 -18.55 7.34 -5.13
CA SER A 118 -19.81 7.93 -5.63
C SER A 118 -20.90 6.91 -5.85
N ASP A 119 -20.50 5.66 -5.98
CA ASP A 119 -21.33 4.47 -6.00
C ASP A 119 -20.73 3.50 -4.98
N GLN A 120 -21.57 2.85 -4.16
CA GLN A 120 -21.14 1.98 -3.05
C GLN A 120 -20.19 0.85 -3.48
N ASN A 121 -20.14 0.53 -4.77
CA ASN A 121 -19.33 -0.54 -5.34
C ASN A 121 -18.08 -0.07 -6.09
N GLN A 122 -17.85 1.24 -6.23
CA GLN A 122 -16.69 1.75 -6.97
C GLN A 122 -15.45 1.84 -6.09
N VAL A 123 -14.38 1.14 -6.46
CA VAL A 123 -13.08 1.27 -5.79
C VAL A 123 -12.30 2.44 -6.38
N THR A 124 -11.94 3.41 -5.56
CA THR A 124 -11.12 4.58 -5.96
C THR A 124 -9.65 4.43 -5.59
N PRO A 125 -8.72 5.17 -6.23
CA PRO A 125 -7.32 5.20 -5.84
C PRO A 125 -7.11 5.59 -4.37
N SER A 126 -7.93 6.49 -3.83
CA SER A 126 -7.86 6.88 -2.41
C SER A 126 -8.13 5.71 -1.47
N MET A 127 -9.09 4.85 -1.80
CA MET A 127 -9.33 3.62 -1.03
C MET A 127 -8.11 2.70 -1.04
N VAL A 128 -7.47 2.52 -2.21
CA VAL A 128 -6.26 1.69 -2.34
C VAL A 128 -5.12 2.26 -1.50
N TYR A 129 -4.92 3.59 -1.55
CA TYR A 129 -3.89 4.27 -0.78
C TYR A 129 -4.06 4.05 0.73
N LEU A 130 -5.25 4.29 1.27
CA LEU A 130 -5.50 4.15 2.70
C LEU A 130 -5.34 2.71 3.18
N HIS A 131 -5.84 1.74 2.41
CA HIS A 131 -5.62 0.33 2.74
C HIS A 131 -4.14 -0.06 2.67
N SER A 132 -3.40 0.43 1.68
CA SER A 132 -1.96 0.20 1.57
C SER A 132 -1.18 0.87 2.72
N GLY A 133 -1.62 2.05 3.15
CA GLY A 133 -1.04 2.76 4.30
C GLY A 133 -1.23 1.98 5.60
N GLN A 134 -2.43 1.45 5.82
CA GLN A 134 -2.68 0.56 6.96
C GLN A 134 -1.78 -0.69 6.91
N VAL A 135 -1.64 -1.31 5.73
CA VAL A 135 -0.73 -2.46 5.56
C VAL A 135 0.72 -2.10 5.91
N LEU A 136 1.22 -0.93 5.50
CA LEU A 136 2.57 -0.47 5.85
C LEU A 136 2.74 -0.36 7.37
N VAL A 137 1.76 0.21 8.08
CA VAL A 137 1.78 0.28 9.54
C VAL A 137 1.85 -1.13 10.14
N ASN A 138 1.01 -2.05 9.67
CA ASN A 138 0.95 -3.43 10.16
C ASN A 138 2.30 -4.15 9.98
N VAL A 139 2.94 -4.01 8.81
CA VAL A 139 4.25 -4.63 8.54
C VAL A 139 5.33 -4.01 9.42
N ALA A 140 5.32 -2.69 9.62
CA ALA A 140 6.26 -2.02 10.52
C ALA A 140 6.10 -2.48 11.98
N GLU A 141 4.86 -2.68 12.44
CA GLU A 141 4.58 -3.23 13.78
C GLU A 141 5.12 -4.65 13.93
N ILE A 142 4.99 -5.50 12.90
CA ILE A 142 5.55 -6.86 12.93
C ILE A 142 7.08 -6.81 13.00
N VAL A 143 7.74 -5.89 12.29
CA VAL A 143 9.19 -5.69 12.39
C VAL A 143 9.58 -5.30 13.82
N LEU A 144 8.86 -4.36 14.44
CA LEU A 144 9.12 -3.95 15.84
C LEU A 144 8.99 -5.12 16.81
N LYS A 145 7.90 -5.90 16.72
CA LYS A 145 7.67 -7.04 17.61
C LYS A 145 8.70 -8.15 17.45
N ALA A 146 9.18 -8.36 16.23
CA ALA A 146 10.15 -9.40 15.92
C ALA A 146 11.57 -9.05 16.35
N SER A 147 11.88 -7.76 16.48
CA SER A 147 13.23 -7.32 16.83
C SER A 147 13.52 -7.55 18.32
N PRO A 148 14.65 -8.18 18.67
CA PRO A 148 15.07 -8.33 20.06
C PRO A 148 15.57 -7.02 20.68
N THR A 149 15.74 -5.96 19.88
CA THR A 149 16.23 -4.65 20.33
C THR A 149 15.37 -3.52 19.73
N SER A 150 15.58 -2.28 20.19
CA SER A 150 14.89 -1.12 19.62
C SER A 150 15.31 -0.88 18.16
N THR A 151 14.59 -1.46 17.21
CA THR A 151 14.77 -1.20 15.78
C THR A 151 14.04 0.06 15.37
N GLU A 152 14.72 0.93 14.62
CA GLU A 152 14.12 2.12 14.05
C GLU A 152 13.22 1.77 12.84
N ILE A 153 11.93 2.09 12.92
CA ILE A 153 10.98 1.90 11.81
C ILE A 153 10.74 3.13 10.94
N SER A 154 11.26 4.30 11.36
CA SER A 154 11.16 5.55 10.59
C SER A 154 11.62 5.40 9.12
N PRO A 155 12.64 4.58 8.77
CA PRO A 155 13.07 4.40 7.40
C PRO A 155 12.01 3.79 6.47
N PHE A 156 11.00 3.10 7.01
CA PHE A 156 9.89 2.54 6.21
C PHE A 156 8.84 3.60 5.85
N PHE A 157 8.85 4.77 6.46
CA PHE A 157 7.88 5.85 6.19
C PHE A 157 8.48 6.97 5.33
N GLN A 158 9.67 6.77 4.77
CA GLN A 158 10.29 7.75 3.88
C GLN A 158 9.47 7.94 2.61
N GLU A 159 9.13 9.19 2.33
CA GLU A 159 8.55 9.60 1.06
C GLU A 159 9.55 9.40 -0.07
N ARG A 160 9.06 8.97 -1.23
CA ARG A 160 9.88 8.76 -2.42
C ARG A 160 9.25 9.40 -3.62
N ASN A 161 10.09 10.10 -4.37
CA ASN A 161 9.70 10.78 -5.60
C ASN A 161 9.62 9.78 -6.74
N PHE A 162 8.47 9.12 -6.86
CA PHE A 162 8.08 8.40 -8.06
C PHE A 162 7.18 9.29 -8.91
N THR A 163 7.15 9.06 -10.22
CA THR A 163 6.25 9.76 -11.13
C THR A 163 5.65 8.78 -12.15
N GLY A 164 4.48 9.13 -12.67
CA GLY A 164 3.87 8.44 -13.81
C GLY A 164 3.52 6.97 -13.60
N LYS A 165 3.30 6.53 -12.34
CA LYS A 165 2.93 5.14 -12.07
C LYS A 165 1.47 4.88 -12.37
N SER A 166 1.20 3.68 -12.88
CA SER A 166 -0.13 3.17 -13.21
C SER A 166 -0.58 2.10 -12.22
N PRO A 167 -1.86 1.69 -12.22
CA PRO A 167 -2.31 0.57 -11.40
C PRO A 167 -1.59 -0.74 -11.72
N ASN A 168 -1.10 -0.92 -12.96
CA ASN A 168 -0.30 -2.10 -13.34
C ASN A 168 1.01 -2.18 -12.55
N ASP A 169 1.69 -1.04 -12.39
CA ASP A 169 2.96 -0.95 -11.65
C ASP A 169 2.75 -1.24 -10.17
N VAL A 170 1.66 -0.69 -9.60
CA VAL A 170 1.28 -0.93 -8.20
C VAL A 170 0.94 -2.39 -7.99
N TYR A 171 0.12 -2.96 -8.87
CA TYR A 171 -0.23 -4.38 -8.82
C TYR A 171 1.03 -5.26 -8.82
N GLY A 172 2.01 -4.98 -9.68
CA GLY A 172 3.28 -5.71 -9.69
C GLY A 172 4.07 -5.63 -8.38
N LEU A 173 4.01 -4.51 -7.64
CA LEU A 173 4.64 -4.40 -6.33
C LEU A 173 3.87 -5.12 -5.21
N VAL A 174 2.54 -5.11 -5.29
CA VAL A 174 1.69 -5.85 -4.34
C VAL A 174 1.92 -7.36 -4.52
N ASP A 175 1.97 -7.82 -5.76
CA ASP A 175 2.33 -9.20 -6.11
C ASP A 175 3.71 -9.60 -5.55
N LEU A 176 4.72 -8.74 -5.75
CA LEU A 176 6.05 -8.97 -5.18
C LEU A 176 6.01 -9.09 -3.64
N GLY A 177 5.21 -8.24 -2.99
CA GLY A 177 5.00 -8.30 -1.55
C GLY A 177 4.40 -9.64 -1.12
N LEU A 178 3.34 -10.08 -1.80
CA LEU A 178 2.70 -11.38 -1.57
C LEU A 178 3.69 -12.53 -1.71
N ARG A 179 4.42 -12.63 -2.82
CA ARG A 179 5.38 -13.71 -3.02
C ARG A 179 6.48 -13.72 -1.96
N ARG A 180 6.97 -12.55 -1.53
CA ARG A 180 7.94 -12.47 -0.43
C ARG A 180 7.36 -12.94 0.89
N LEU A 181 6.12 -12.53 1.19
CA LEU A 181 5.42 -12.94 2.40
C LEU A 181 5.15 -14.45 2.40
N ASP A 182 4.75 -15.02 1.27
CA ASP A 182 4.54 -16.46 1.11
C ASP A 182 5.84 -17.24 1.39
N GLU A 183 6.99 -16.82 0.85
CA GLU A 183 8.30 -17.43 1.15
C GLU A 183 8.66 -17.35 2.65
N ILE A 184 8.35 -16.22 3.29
CA ILE A 184 8.56 -16.05 4.74
C ILE A 184 7.65 -17.01 5.53
N LEU A 185 6.38 -17.13 5.14
CA LEU A 185 5.41 -18.03 5.78
C LEU A 185 5.80 -19.50 5.62
N ILE A 186 6.28 -19.91 4.43
CA ILE A 186 6.79 -21.26 4.19
C ILE A 186 7.91 -21.57 5.20
N ARG A 187 8.92 -20.70 5.31
CA ARG A 187 10.00 -20.89 6.28
C ARG A 187 9.54 -20.87 7.73
N GLN A 188 8.53 -20.06 8.06
CA GLN A 188 7.95 -20.04 9.40
C GLN A 188 7.32 -21.40 9.72
N ASN A 189 6.51 -21.93 8.81
CA ASN A 189 5.79 -23.19 8.98
C ASN A 189 6.75 -24.39 9.03
N ASP A 190 7.86 -24.32 8.31
CA ASP A 190 8.94 -25.32 8.35
C ASP A 190 9.83 -25.21 9.60
N GLY A 191 9.58 -24.24 10.49
CA GLY A 191 10.36 -24.01 11.71
C GLY A 191 11.75 -23.45 11.47
N GLN A 192 12.01 -22.88 10.29
CA GLN A 192 13.33 -22.40 9.86
C GLN A 192 13.60 -20.92 10.17
N LEU A 193 12.60 -20.20 10.70
CA LEU A 193 12.79 -18.83 11.19
C LEU A 193 13.29 -18.84 12.63
N THR A 194 14.56 -18.48 12.82
CA THR A 194 15.17 -18.30 14.14
C THR A 194 15.62 -16.84 14.31
N PRO A 195 15.40 -16.21 15.48
CA PRO A 195 15.87 -14.85 15.71
C PRO A 195 17.36 -14.73 15.40
N ASN A 196 17.73 -13.77 14.53
CA ASN A 196 19.11 -13.50 14.19
C ASN A 196 19.74 -12.63 15.30
N PRO A 197 20.68 -13.16 16.10
CA PRO A 197 21.24 -12.42 17.24
C PRO A 197 22.07 -11.19 16.83
N GLY A 198 22.41 -11.08 15.55
CA GLY A 198 23.19 -9.98 14.98
C GLY A 198 22.37 -8.92 14.24
N ALA A 199 21.04 -9.07 14.15
CA ALA A 199 20.19 -8.05 13.55
C ALA A 199 20.16 -6.81 14.47
N ARG A 200 20.71 -5.69 13.97
CA ARG A 200 20.67 -4.37 14.61
C ARG A 200 19.77 -3.45 13.79
#